data_AF-A0A3C1P2P9-F1
#
_entry.id   AF-A0A3C1P2P9-F1
#
_cell.length_a   1.000
_cell.length_b   1.000
_cell.length_c   1.000
_cell.angle_alpha   90.00
_cell.angle_beta   90.00
_cell.angle_gamma   90.00
#
_symmetry.space_group_name_H-M   'P 1'
#
loop_
_entity.id
_entity.type
_entity.pdbx_description
1 polymer ?
#
loop_
_entity_poly.entity_id
_entity_poly.type
_entity_poly.pdbx_seq_one_letter_code
_entity_poly.pdbx_strand_id
1 'polypeptide(L)'
;MVREYSLAHLSMIAVSPQRLADVAAGAGFDWFSLRLTPSPSTGIDHAILGDDRAMERLRQHIDGCGSRLLDLEVIRMTGPESVSESTPLLEAAEALGARYVIATVEDPDPVRRVDTLTSLADSAA
;
A
#
# COMPACT_ATOMS: atom_id res chain seq x y z
N MET A 1 -2.51 5.34 -26.95
CA MET A 1 -2.03 4.96 -25.61
C MET A 1 -2.51 3.55 -25.33
N VAL A 2 -1.64 2.67 -24.85
CA VAL A 2 -2.04 1.39 -24.27
C VAL A 2 -2.58 1.69 -22.87
N ARG A 3 -3.71 1.08 -22.50
CA ARG A 3 -4.32 1.25 -21.18
C ARG A 3 -3.78 0.17 -20.26
N GLU A 4 -3.21 0.56 -19.12
CA GLU A 4 -2.70 -0.34 -18.10
C GLU A 4 -3.80 -0.65 -17.06
N TYR A 5 -3.75 -1.83 -16.44
CA TYR A 5 -4.67 -2.28 -15.39
C TYR A 5 -3.92 -2.75 -14.13
N SER A 6 -4.45 -2.41 -12.95
CA SER A 6 -3.94 -2.87 -11.64
C SER A 6 -4.94 -3.78 -10.94
N LEU A 7 -4.46 -4.87 -10.36
CA LEU A 7 -5.24 -5.72 -9.45
C LEU A 7 -5.14 -5.19 -8.01
N ALA A 8 -6.25 -4.70 -7.45
CA ALA A 8 -6.30 -4.22 -6.07
C ALA A 8 -6.35 -5.40 -5.07
N HIS A 9 -5.55 -5.35 -4.00
CA HIS A 9 -5.52 -6.43 -3.01
C HIS A 9 -6.90 -6.68 -2.38
N LEU A 10 -7.69 -5.63 -2.16
CA LEU A 10 -9.03 -5.73 -1.58
C LEU A 10 -9.98 -6.63 -2.38
N SER A 11 -9.75 -6.84 -3.68
CA SER A 11 -10.51 -7.80 -4.49
C SER A 11 -10.30 -9.25 -4.03
N MET A 12 -9.20 -9.54 -3.34
CA MET A 12 -8.81 -10.88 -2.89
C MET A 12 -8.09 -10.84 -1.52
N ILE A 13 -8.54 -10.02 -0.58
CA ILE A 13 -7.81 -9.70 0.67
C ILE A 13 -7.45 -10.90 1.56
N ALA A 14 -8.09 -12.06 1.39
CA ALA A 14 -7.72 -13.30 2.08
C ALA A 14 -6.46 -13.97 1.53
N VAL A 15 -5.98 -13.55 0.36
CA VAL A 15 -4.78 -14.05 -0.31
C VAL A 15 -3.55 -13.32 0.24
N SER A 16 -2.40 -13.99 0.34
CA SER A 16 -1.17 -13.31 0.79
C SER A 16 -0.65 -12.32 -0.27
N PRO A 17 0.13 -11.29 0.13
CA PRO A 17 0.73 -10.33 -0.80
C PRO A 17 1.53 -10.98 -1.95
N GLN A 18 2.33 -12.01 -1.66
CA GLN A 18 3.11 -12.74 -2.67
C GLN A 18 2.19 -13.44 -3.68
N ARG A 19 1.13 -14.08 -3.17
CA ARG A 19 0.19 -14.81 -4.02
C ARG A 19 -0.67 -13.87 -4.84
N LEU A 20 -1.00 -12.67 -4.35
CA LEU A 20 -1.65 -11.64 -5.15
C LEU A 20 -0.78 -11.23 -6.35
N ALA A 21 0.53 -11.02 -6.13
CA ALA A 21 1.46 -10.70 -7.21
C ALA A 21 1.48 -11.80 -8.28
N ASP A 22 1.55 -13.07 -7.88
CA ASP A 22 1.46 -14.20 -8.82
C ASP A 22 0.16 -14.19 -9.63
N VAL A 23 -0.97 -13.89 -8.98
CA VAL A 23 -2.28 -13.84 -9.62
C VAL A 23 -2.36 -12.68 -10.61
N ALA A 24 -1.84 -11.50 -10.25
CA ALA A 24 -1.80 -10.34 -11.13
C ALA A 24 -1.01 -10.65 -12.41
N ALA A 25 0.20 -11.19 -12.26
CA ALA A 25 1.03 -11.61 -13.40
C ALA A 25 0.36 -12.70 -14.25
N GLY A 26 -0.17 -13.75 -13.62
CA GLY A 26 -0.82 -14.87 -14.31
C GLY A 26 -2.12 -14.48 -15.04
N ALA A 27 -2.82 -13.45 -14.56
CA ALA A 27 -4.04 -12.93 -15.17
C ALA A 27 -3.78 -11.80 -16.19
N GLY A 28 -2.52 -11.39 -16.40
CA GLY A 28 -2.15 -10.38 -17.38
C GLY A 28 -2.39 -8.93 -16.94
N PHE A 29 -2.43 -8.65 -15.64
CA PHE A 29 -2.41 -7.28 -15.14
C PHE A 29 -0.99 -6.69 -15.24
N ASP A 30 -0.91 -5.41 -15.60
CA ASP A 30 0.36 -4.68 -15.65
C ASP A 30 0.89 -4.36 -14.24
N TRP A 31 -0.04 -4.18 -13.32
CA TRP A 31 0.18 -3.67 -11.98
C TRP A 31 -0.60 -4.46 -10.92
N PHE A 32 -0.18 -4.33 -9.66
CA PHE A 32 -0.96 -4.72 -8.49
C PHE A 32 -0.76 -3.72 -7.35
N SER A 33 -1.72 -3.67 -6.43
CA SER A 33 -1.69 -2.82 -5.24
C SER A 33 -1.73 -3.70 -4.00
N LEU A 34 -1.01 -3.34 -2.93
CA LEU A 34 -0.94 -4.15 -1.72
C LEU A 34 -1.51 -3.44 -0.49
N ARG A 35 -2.50 -4.08 0.13
CA ARG A 35 -2.99 -3.74 1.47
C ARG A 35 -2.08 -4.34 2.54
N LEU A 36 -1.19 -3.54 3.12
CA LEU A 36 -0.30 -3.98 4.21
C LEU A 36 -0.74 -3.52 5.61
N THR A 37 -1.69 -2.58 5.66
CA THR A 37 -2.36 -2.17 6.90
C THR A 37 -3.62 -3.02 7.12
N PRO A 38 -4.03 -3.27 8.38
CA PRO A 38 -5.25 -4.01 8.66
C PRO A 38 -6.45 -3.43 7.92
N SER A 39 -7.28 -4.30 7.34
CA SER A 39 -8.54 -3.89 6.71
C SER A 39 -9.63 -3.78 7.78
N PRO A 40 -10.26 -2.61 8.01
CA PRO A 40 -11.34 -2.49 9.00
C PRO A 40 -12.56 -3.35 8.68
N SER A 41 -12.82 -3.64 7.40
CA SER A 41 -13.99 -4.41 6.96
C SER A 41 -13.84 -5.92 7.14
N THR A 42 -12.61 -6.43 7.09
CA THR A 42 -12.33 -7.88 7.19
C THR A 42 -11.49 -8.27 8.39
N GLY A 43 -10.81 -7.31 9.04
CA GLY A 43 -9.86 -7.54 10.13
C GLY A 43 -8.55 -8.20 9.70
N ILE A 44 -8.36 -8.48 8.40
CA ILE A 44 -7.18 -9.19 7.92
C ILE A 44 -5.96 -8.27 7.99
N ASP A 45 -4.91 -8.80 8.60
CA ASP A 45 -3.55 -8.27 8.62
C ASP A 45 -2.60 -9.38 8.15
N HIS A 46 -1.76 -9.06 7.16
CA HIS A 46 -0.79 -10.01 6.61
C HIS A 46 0.52 -10.07 7.42
N ALA A 47 0.62 -9.31 8.52
CA ALA A 47 1.76 -9.28 9.43
C ALA A 47 3.09 -9.02 8.70
N ILE A 48 3.07 -8.04 7.78
CA ILE A 48 4.23 -7.64 6.98
C ILE A 48 4.92 -6.41 7.58
N LEU A 49 4.15 -5.37 7.92
CA LEU A 49 4.70 -4.14 8.48
C LEU A 49 5.34 -4.41 9.85
N GLY A 50 6.59 -4.00 10.03
CA GLY A 50 7.36 -4.23 11.25
C GLY A 50 8.03 -5.61 11.36
N ASP A 51 7.92 -6.48 10.35
CA ASP A 51 8.69 -7.73 10.25
C ASP A 51 9.67 -7.67 9.07
N ASP A 52 10.94 -7.38 9.37
CA ASP A 52 12.02 -7.26 8.39
C ASP A 52 12.16 -8.51 7.51
N ARG A 53 11.96 -9.71 8.07
CA ARG A 53 12.07 -10.97 7.32
C ARG A 53 10.87 -11.17 6.41
N ALA A 54 9.68 -10.74 6.83
CA ALA A 54 8.50 -10.77 5.98
C ALA A 54 8.62 -9.76 4.83
N MET A 55 9.10 -8.54 5.12
CA MET A 55 9.38 -7.50 4.13
C MET A 55 10.42 -7.95 3.11
N GLU A 56 11.55 -8.52 3.54
CA GLU A 56 12.59 -8.98 2.62
C GLU A 56 12.09 -10.10 1.71
N ARG A 57 11.34 -11.07 2.25
CA ARG A 57 10.73 -12.14 1.44
C ARG A 57 9.73 -11.60 0.44
N LEU A 58 8.92 -10.62 0.82
CA LEU A 58 7.97 -9.97 -0.08
C LEU A 58 8.71 -9.25 -1.21
N ARG A 59 9.74 -8.45 -0.88
CA ARG A 59 10.57 -7.73 -1.86
C ARG A 59 11.18 -8.69 -2.89
N GLN A 60 11.85 -9.74 -2.42
CA GLN A 60 12.46 -10.76 -3.30
C GLN A 60 11.43 -11.42 -4.22
N HIS A 61 10.20 -11.63 -3.74
CA HIS A 61 9.12 -12.22 -4.54
C HIS A 61 8.60 -11.26 -5.61
N ILE A 62 8.34 -9.99 -5.26
CA ILE A 62 7.84 -9.00 -6.22
C ILE A 62 8.88 -8.65 -7.29
N ASP A 63 10.17 -8.63 -6.95
CA ASP A 63 11.27 -8.36 -7.89
C ASP A 63 11.35 -9.43 -9.00
N GLY A 64 10.91 -10.67 -8.71
CA GLY A 64 10.85 -11.77 -9.67
C GLY A 64 9.51 -11.90 -10.40
N CYS A 65 8.53 -11.03 -10.12
CA CYS A 65 7.17 -11.15 -10.64
C CYS A 65 7.03 -10.50 -12.04
N GLY A 66 6.13 -11.04 -12.87
CA GLY A 66 5.84 -10.51 -14.21
C GLY A 66 4.97 -9.24 -14.22
N SER A 67 4.30 -8.93 -13.10
CA SER A 67 3.55 -7.69 -12.87
C SER A 67 4.30 -6.80 -11.86
N ARG A 68 4.03 -5.50 -11.88
CA ARG A 68 4.75 -4.52 -11.03
C ARG A 68 3.90 -4.03 -9.86
N LEU A 69 4.53 -3.70 -8.74
CA LEU A 69 3.84 -3.05 -7.62
C LEU A 69 3.56 -1.58 -7.97
N LEU A 70 2.29 -1.17 -7.92
CA LEU A 70 1.87 0.21 -8.19
C LEU A 70 1.84 1.03 -6.91
N ASP A 71 1.16 0.53 -5.89
CA ASP A 71 0.88 1.30 -4.69
C ASP A 71 0.64 0.44 -3.44
N LEU A 72 0.77 1.07 -2.28
CA LEU A 72 0.38 0.50 -0.98
C LEU A 72 -0.88 1.17 -0.42
N GLU A 73 -1.72 0.36 0.21
CA GLU A 73 -3.00 0.76 0.80
C GLU A 73 -3.03 0.49 2.33
N VAL A 74 -3.67 1.32 3.17
CA VAL A 74 -4.03 2.73 2.98
C VAL A 74 -3.60 3.48 4.24
N ILE A 75 -3.25 4.74 4.11
CA ILE A 75 -3.13 5.67 5.24
C ILE A 75 -4.53 6.21 5.51
N ARG A 76 -5.07 5.97 6.72
CA ARG A 76 -6.34 6.59 7.14
C ARG A 76 -5.99 7.88 7.88
N MET A 77 -6.31 9.00 7.27
CA MET A 77 -6.00 10.32 7.80
C MET A 77 -7.16 10.82 8.66
N THR A 78 -7.06 10.58 9.97
CA THR A 78 -8.06 10.96 10.98
C THR A 78 -7.72 12.25 11.71
N GLY A 79 -6.45 12.67 11.64
CA GLY A 79 -5.94 13.87 12.30
C GLY A 79 -4.43 14.06 12.06
N PRO A 80 -3.79 15.04 12.71
CA PRO A 80 -2.36 15.34 12.52
C PRO A 80 -1.42 14.17 12.87
N GLU A 81 -1.83 13.32 13.80
CA GLU A 81 -1.09 12.12 14.20
C GLU A 81 -0.87 11.13 13.05
N SER A 82 -1.77 11.14 12.06
CA SER A 82 -1.71 10.25 10.90
C SER A 82 -0.44 10.42 10.08
N VAL A 83 0.24 11.57 10.16
CA VAL A 83 1.56 11.77 9.52
C VAL A 83 2.58 10.83 10.16
N SER A 84 2.75 10.89 11.48
CA SER A 84 3.69 10.03 12.20
C SER A 84 3.29 8.55 12.19
N GLU A 85 1.98 8.26 12.19
CA GLU A 85 1.48 6.88 12.14
C GLU A 85 1.67 6.24 10.76
N SER A 86 1.85 7.05 9.70
CA SER A 86 2.06 6.55 8.34
C SER A 86 3.49 6.05 8.07
N THR A 87 4.46 6.43 8.91
CA THR A 87 5.88 6.13 8.69
C THR A 87 6.16 4.67 8.33
N PRO A 88 5.62 3.65 9.04
CA PRO A 88 5.89 2.26 8.70
C PRO A 88 5.42 1.86 7.28
N LEU A 89 4.33 2.46 6.81
CA LEU A 89 3.81 2.19 5.46
C LEU A 89 4.61 2.95 4.39
N LEU A 90 5.09 4.17 4.68
CA LEU A 90 5.96 4.94 3.78
C LEU A 90 7.33 4.25 3.62
N GLU A 91 7.94 3.82 4.72
CA GLU A 91 9.20 3.04 4.69
C GLU A 91 9.03 1.73 3.92
N ALA A 92 7.89 1.04 4.10
CA ALA A 92 7.57 -0.15 3.32
C ALA A 92 7.37 0.15 1.83
N ALA A 93 6.75 1.29 1.49
CA ALA A 93 6.57 1.71 0.11
C ALA A 93 7.92 1.95 -0.58
N GLU A 94 8.84 2.65 0.09
CA GLU A 94 10.21 2.86 -0.38
C GLU A 94 10.95 1.53 -0.57
N ALA A 95 10.94 0.67 0.46
CA ALA A 95 11.64 -0.61 0.44
C ALA A 95 11.15 -1.57 -0.65
N LEU A 96 9.87 -1.50 -1.01
CA LEU A 96 9.24 -2.32 -2.06
C LEU A 96 9.22 -1.64 -3.43
N GLY A 97 9.71 -0.39 -3.54
CA GLY A 97 9.68 0.38 -4.78
C GLY A 97 8.26 0.70 -5.27
N ALA A 98 7.30 0.85 -4.36
CA ALA A 98 5.95 1.27 -4.71
C ALA A 98 5.96 2.70 -5.26
N ARG A 99 5.15 2.96 -6.29
CA ARG A 99 5.09 4.28 -6.93
C ARG A 99 4.21 5.27 -6.17
N TYR A 100 3.21 4.77 -5.46
CA TYR A 100 2.27 5.59 -4.71
C TYR A 100 1.91 4.94 -3.37
N VAL A 101 1.38 5.76 -2.47
CA VAL A 101 0.66 5.31 -1.28
C VAL A 101 -0.72 5.94 -1.31
N ILE A 102 -1.77 5.16 -1.04
CA ILE A 102 -3.14 5.66 -1.01
C ILE A 102 -3.43 6.22 0.39
N ALA A 103 -4.03 7.41 0.43
CA ALA A 103 -4.53 8.01 1.66
C ALA A 103 -6.05 8.26 1.57
N THR A 104 -6.79 7.87 2.60
CA THR A 104 -8.21 8.21 2.77
C THR A 104 -8.32 9.35 3.78
N VAL A 105 -8.95 10.44 3.38
CA VAL A 105 -9.20 11.61 4.24
C VAL A 105 -10.48 11.40 5.03
N GLU A 106 -10.34 11.16 6.33
CA GLU A 106 -11.46 10.92 7.25
C GLU A 106 -11.60 12.03 8.32
N ASP A 107 -10.62 12.93 8.39
CA ASP A 107 -10.66 14.11 9.24
C ASP A 107 -11.83 15.04 8.81
N PRO A 108 -12.80 15.33 9.71
CA PRO A 108 -13.94 16.19 9.41
C PRO A 108 -13.58 17.69 9.30
N ASP A 109 -12.40 18.10 9.77
CA ASP A 109 -11.96 19.49 9.74
C ASP A 109 -11.32 19.85 8.38
N PRO A 110 -11.94 20.77 7.60
CA PRO A 110 -11.49 21.05 6.25
C PRO A 110 -10.15 21.78 6.17
N VAL A 111 -9.76 22.52 7.21
CA VAL A 111 -8.48 23.23 7.26
C VAL A 111 -7.39 22.24 7.65
N ARG A 112 -7.60 21.54 8.77
CA ARG A 112 -6.62 20.59 9.32
C ARG A 112 -6.28 19.46 8.34
N ARG A 113 -7.25 18.96 7.58
CA ARG A 113 -7.00 17.90 6.60
C ARG A 113 -6.10 18.32 5.42
N VAL A 114 -6.11 19.60 5.04
CA VAL A 114 -5.23 20.12 3.98
C VAL A 114 -3.79 20.22 4.49
N ASP A 115 -3.62 20.74 5.70
CA ASP A 115 -2.30 20.84 6.34
C ASP A 115 -1.70 19.43 6.55
N THR A 116 -2.52 18.51 7.08
CA THR A 116 -2.11 17.11 7.33
C THR A 116 -1.74 16.40 6.03
N LEU A 117 -2.53 16.56 4.95
CA LEU A 117 -2.21 15.95 3.65
C LEU A 117 -0.92 16.53 3.06
N THR A 118 -0.65 17.82 3.27
CA THR A 118 0.59 18.47 2.82
C THR A 118 1.79 17.89 3.55
N SER A 119 1.73 17.82 4.89
CA SER A 119 2.80 17.19 5.70
C SER A 119 3.01 15.71 5.35
N LEU A 120 1.93 15.00 5.02
CA LEU A 120 2.02 13.62 4.57
C LEU A 120 2.71 13.50 3.20
N ALA A 121 2.36 14.37 2.26
CA ALA A 121 2.98 14.41 0.94
C ALA A 121 4.48 14.75 1.03
N ASP A 122 4.85 15.70 1.90
CA ASP A 122 6.26 16.03 2.16
C ASP A 122 7.03 14.85 2.75
N SER A 123 6.38 14.02 3.58
CA SER A 123 6.99 12.82 4.17
C SER A 123 7.13 11.67 3.17
N ALA A 124 6.39 11.70 2.06
CA ALA A 124 6.37 10.68 1.02
C ALA A 124 7.21 11.04 -0.22
N ALA A 125 7.87 12.20 -0.21
CA ALA A 125 8.66 12.75 -1.32
C ALA A 125 10.12 12.31 -1.29
#